data_AF-A0A194QG41-F1
#
_entry.id   AF-A0A194QG41-F1
#
_cell.length_a   1.000
_cell.length_b   1.000
_cell.length_c   1.000
_cell.angle_alpha   90.00
_cell.angle_beta   90.00
_cell.angle_gamma   90.00
#
_symmetry.space_group_name_H-M   'P 1'
#
loop_
_entity.id
_entity.type
_entity.pdbx_description
1 polymer ?
#
loop_
_entity_poly.entity_id
_entity_poly.type
_entity_poly.pdbx_seq_one_letter_code
_entity_poly.pdbx_strand_id
1 'polypeptide(L)'
;MDICNTRGTADALPAFKEMTTEYLRGESGPIGPTGPTGLPGTPGSKGETGERGPPGQPGSPGVCLPPYDPDDDMGDDALGDKGKPLTKLCREYSFVQAASEENKLYWMKKQNPFLVTCPRGGWTCIQLKDNSFAINYASINRQFWLSEQNFNVTEFYGLTSDQISFLQSQASSARQKIRYNCENSWVLPKDKERSLQILLWNDVLIGPYPGDRSPLFYSLLEDKCNESTEAGYSDVWIETLSHRLPVIDFKIRDINRGTQQLHLELKELCFV
;
A
#
# COMPACT_ATOMS: atom_id res chain seq x y z
N MET A 1 80.46 31.51 -21.82
CA MET A 1 79.92 32.88 -21.83
C MET A 1 78.58 32.79 -22.57
N ASP A 2 77.42 32.94 -21.93
CA ASP A 2 77.19 33.44 -20.56
C ASP A 2 76.09 32.72 -19.79
N ILE A 3 76.06 33.01 -18.49
CA ILE A 3 75.17 32.43 -17.49
C ILE A 3 73.91 33.31 -17.39
N CYS A 4 72.74 32.70 -17.39
CA CYS A 4 71.53 33.29 -16.80
C CYS A 4 70.79 32.23 -15.97
N ASN A 5 70.53 32.55 -14.71
CA ASN A 5 69.89 31.69 -13.71
C ASN A 5 68.80 32.51 -13.01
N THR A 6 67.59 31.96 -12.87
CA THR A 6 66.74 32.22 -11.69
C THR A 6 65.71 31.13 -11.45
N ARG A 7 65.77 30.51 -10.25
CA ARG A 7 64.64 30.16 -9.32
C ARG A 7 63.57 29.17 -9.87
N GLY A 8 63.22 28.04 -9.23
CA GLY A 8 63.02 27.75 -7.80
C GLY A 8 61.65 28.31 -7.34
N THR A 9 60.69 27.59 -6.75
CA THR A 9 60.65 26.32 -5.96
C THR A 9 59.19 25.81 -5.91
N ALA A 10 58.85 24.54 -5.65
CA ALA A 10 59.56 23.24 -5.59
C ALA A 10 58.51 22.10 -5.41
N ASP A 11 58.87 20.84 -5.72
CA ASP A 11 58.01 19.65 -5.57
C ASP A 11 58.63 18.61 -4.60
N ALA A 12 57.79 17.91 -3.84
CA ALA A 12 58.23 16.89 -2.87
C ALA A 12 58.47 15.52 -3.53
N LEU A 13 59.56 14.86 -3.10
CA LEU A 13 60.11 13.64 -3.73
C LEU A 13 59.47 12.32 -3.25
N PRO A 14 59.67 11.20 -3.99
CA PRO A 14 58.83 10.00 -3.91
C PRO A 14 59.40 8.86 -3.05
N ALA A 15 58.65 7.74 -3.05
CA ALA A 15 59.01 6.47 -2.43
C ALA A 15 60.38 5.90 -2.88
N PHE A 16 61.05 5.20 -1.97
CA PHE A 16 62.33 4.51 -2.23
C PHE A 16 62.23 2.99 -2.03
N LYS A 17 63.20 2.30 -2.66
CA LYS A 17 63.19 0.86 -2.97
C LYS A 17 64.20 0.10 -2.11
N GLU A 18 64.05 -1.23 -2.05
CA GLU A 18 64.86 -2.18 -1.27
C GLU A 18 66.36 -2.20 -1.64
N MET A 19 67.26 -2.51 -0.67
CA MET A 19 68.43 -3.38 -0.90
C MET A 19 69.18 -3.85 0.39
N THR A 20 69.20 -5.17 0.59
CA THR A 20 70.34 -6.08 0.90
C THR A 20 71.46 -5.79 1.93
N THR A 21 71.68 -6.82 2.76
CA THR A 21 72.96 -7.43 3.23
C THR A 21 73.93 -6.70 4.19
N GLU A 22 73.84 -7.10 5.46
CA GLU A 22 74.88 -7.86 6.19
C GLU A 22 76.31 -7.28 6.32
N TYR A 23 76.67 -6.79 7.53
CA TYR A 23 77.75 -7.36 8.38
C TYR A 23 77.88 -6.66 9.76
N LEU A 24 78.54 -7.33 10.72
CA LEU A 24 79.02 -6.82 12.03
C LEU A 24 77.99 -6.42 13.11
N ARG A 25 77.40 -7.43 13.78
CA ARG A 25 76.79 -7.27 15.11
C ARG A 25 77.83 -7.61 16.19
N GLY A 26 78.15 -6.67 17.08
CA GLY A 26 78.94 -6.97 18.28
C GLY A 26 78.15 -7.89 19.23
N GLU A 27 78.83 -8.86 19.84
CA GLU A 27 78.20 -9.82 20.76
C GLU A 27 77.57 -9.09 21.95
N SER A 28 76.25 -9.22 22.10
CA SER A 28 75.53 -8.76 23.29
C SER A 28 75.68 -9.82 24.38
N GLY A 29 76.02 -9.39 25.61
CA GLY A 29 76.31 -10.29 26.73
C GLY A 29 75.16 -11.25 27.08
N PRO A 30 75.43 -12.30 27.86
CA PRO A 30 74.45 -13.34 28.16
C PRO A 30 73.20 -12.75 28.81
N ILE A 31 72.04 -13.21 28.35
CA ILE A 31 70.73 -12.83 28.88
C ILE A 31 70.69 -13.22 30.37
N GLY A 32 70.28 -12.28 31.23
CA GLY A 32 70.12 -12.52 32.67
C GLY A 32 69.12 -13.65 32.94
N PRO A 33 69.24 -14.36 34.09
CA PRO A 33 68.37 -15.49 34.39
C PRO A 33 66.90 -15.07 34.37
N THR A 34 66.07 -15.87 33.70
CA THR A 34 64.62 -15.66 33.64
C THR A 34 64.05 -15.54 35.06
N GLY A 35 63.28 -14.48 35.30
CA GLY A 35 62.60 -14.30 36.59
C GLY A 35 61.68 -15.48 36.91
N PRO A 36 61.44 -15.78 38.20
CA PRO A 36 60.59 -16.89 38.60
C PRO A 36 59.19 -16.74 38.01
N THR A 37 58.66 -17.82 37.44
CA THR A 37 57.30 -17.87 36.90
C THR A 37 56.29 -17.43 37.96
N GLY A 38 55.42 -16.49 37.61
CA GLY A 38 54.36 -16.01 38.50
C GLY A 38 53.47 -17.17 38.98
N LEU A 39 53.02 -17.08 40.23
CA LEU A 39 52.10 -18.08 40.80
C LEU A 39 50.84 -18.20 39.93
N PRO A 40 50.32 -19.42 39.68
CA PRO A 40 49.08 -19.62 38.94
C PRO A 40 47.93 -18.82 39.55
N GLY A 41 47.16 -18.13 38.70
CA GLY A 41 45.96 -17.42 39.14
C GLY A 41 44.95 -18.38 39.76
N THR A 42 44.30 -17.95 40.85
CA THR A 42 43.22 -18.71 41.49
C THR A 42 42.08 -18.97 40.50
N PRO A 43 41.49 -20.18 40.45
CA PRO A 43 40.34 -20.47 39.61
C PRO A 43 39.21 -19.45 39.83
N GLY A 44 38.64 -18.94 38.74
CA GLY A 44 37.52 -17.99 38.81
C GLY A 44 36.29 -18.61 39.47
N SER A 45 35.53 -17.80 40.21
CA SER A 45 34.26 -18.22 40.78
C SER A 45 33.30 -18.67 39.68
N LYS A 46 32.65 -19.82 39.89
CA LYS A 46 31.60 -20.32 39.00
C LYS A 46 30.47 -19.28 38.94
N GLY A 47 30.15 -18.80 37.74
CA GLY A 47 29.10 -17.80 37.55
C GLY A 47 27.75 -18.27 38.09
N GLU A 48 27.00 -17.33 38.67
CA GLU A 48 25.67 -17.60 39.21
C GLU A 48 24.70 -18.03 38.09
N THR A 49 23.85 -19.00 38.38
CA THR A 49 22.82 -19.44 37.43
C THR A 49 21.83 -18.29 37.21
N GLY A 50 21.70 -17.84 35.96
CA GLY A 50 20.82 -16.73 35.60
C GLY A 50 19.38 -16.94 36.07
N GLU A 51 18.73 -15.84 36.47
CA GLU A 51 17.37 -15.86 37.00
C GLU A 51 16.37 -16.50 36.02
N ARG A 52 15.39 -17.21 36.57
CA ARG A 52 14.28 -17.77 35.77
C ARG A 52 13.49 -16.61 35.17
N GLY A 53 13.34 -16.61 33.84
CA GLY A 53 12.55 -15.60 33.13
C GLY A 53 11.11 -15.48 33.69
N PRO A 54 10.49 -14.29 33.59
CA PRO A 54 9.17 -14.06 34.14
C PRO A 54 8.13 -15.01 33.54
N PRO A 55 7.07 -15.37 34.29
CA PRO A 55 5.94 -16.11 33.74
C PRO A 55 5.37 -15.42 32.50
N GLY A 56 4.96 -16.22 31.50
CA GLY A 56 4.25 -15.70 30.34
C GLY A 56 2.97 -14.97 30.77
N GLN A 57 2.63 -13.90 30.06
CA GLN A 57 1.38 -13.18 30.32
C GLN A 57 0.17 -14.13 30.19
N PRO A 58 -0.87 -13.98 31.03
CA PRO A 58 -2.11 -14.73 30.85
C PRO A 58 -2.65 -14.55 29.43
N GLY A 59 -3.17 -15.62 28.84
CA GLY A 59 -3.89 -15.51 27.58
C GLY A 59 -5.06 -14.53 27.72
N SER A 60 -5.26 -13.69 26.71
CA SER A 60 -6.41 -12.79 26.65
C SER A 60 -7.71 -13.56 26.89
N PRO A 61 -8.63 -13.08 27.75
CA PRO A 61 -9.91 -13.75 27.98
C PRO A 61 -10.62 -14.07 26.67
N GLY A 62 -11.12 -15.30 26.54
CA GLY A 62 -12.02 -15.63 25.43
C GLY A 62 -13.24 -14.72 25.49
N VAL A 63 -13.57 -14.07 24.37
CA VAL A 63 -14.77 -13.24 24.29
C VAL A 63 -15.98 -14.15 24.38
N CYS A 64 -16.65 -14.15 25.52
CA CYS A 64 -17.98 -14.72 25.64
C CYS A 64 -18.92 -13.93 24.71
N LEU A 65 -19.42 -14.58 23.67
CA LEU A 65 -20.64 -14.09 23.01
C LEU A 65 -21.76 -14.17 24.05
N PRO A 66 -22.54 -13.10 24.27
CA PRO A 66 -23.69 -13.16 25.16
C PRO A 66 -24.71 -14.20 24.63
N PRO A 67 -25.50 -14.82 25.51
CA PRO A 67 -26.61 -15.68 25.09
C PRO A 67 -27.54 -14.92 24.14
N TYR A 68 -28.07 -15.63 23.14
CA TYR A 68 -29.10 -15.08 22.26
C TYR A 68 -30.43 -15.08 23.02
N ASP A 69 -30.78 -13.92 23.57
CA ASP A 69 -32.08 -13.68 24.21
C ASP A 69 -33.06 -13.11 23.16
N PRO A 70 -34.22 -13.77 22.90
CA PRO A 70 -35.18 -13.30 21.92
C PRO A 70 -36.09 -12.16 22.41
N ASP A 71 -36.07 -11.83 23.71
CA ASP A 71 -37.01 -10.86 24.32
C ASP A 71 -36.33 -9.54 24.78
N ASP A 72 -35.02 -9.37 24.59
CA ASP A 72 -34.32 -8.10 24.87
C ASP A 72 -34.61 -7.05 23.77
N ASP A 73 -35.13 -5.90 24.18
CA ASP A 73 -35.42 -4.73 23.33
C ASP A 73 -34.11 -4.10 22.83
N MET A 74 -33.57 -4.61 21.70
CA MET A 74 -32.26 -4.24 21.13
C MET A 74 -32.21 -2.79 20.59
N GLY A 75 -32.26 -1.83 21.49
CA GLY A 75 -31.80 -0.47 21.26
C GLY A 75 -30.27 -0.36 21.35
N ASP A 76 -29.64 0.08 20.26
CA ASP A 76 -28.30 0.68 20.10
C ASP A 76 -27.01 -0.05 20.54
N ASP A 77 -27.09 -1.15 21.29
CA ASP A 77 -25.96 -1.61 22.10
C ASP A 77 -25.19 -2.86 21.56
N ALA A 78 -25.49 -3.36 20.36
CA ALA A 78 -24.77 -4.51 19.76
C ALA A 78 -23.48 -4.10 19.02
N LEU A 79 -22.49 -5.01 18.99
CA LEU A 79 -21.19 -4.73 18.35
C LEU A 79 -21.34 -4.70 16.81
N GLY A 80 -21.12 -3.52 16.23
CA GLY A 80 -21.45 -3.23 14.84
C GLY A 80 -22.53 -2.17 14.67
N ASP A 81 -23.26 -1.82 15.73
CA ASP A 81 -24.21 -0.71 15.72
C ASP A 81 -23.53 0.65 15.93
N LYS A 82 -24.30 1.73 15.73
CA LYS A 82 -23.80 3.10 15.84
C LYS A 82 -23.24 3.43 17.22
N GLY A 83 -23.75 2.80 18.29
CA GLY A 83 -23.24 2.92 19.66
C GLY A 83 -21.88 2.21 19.87
N LYS A 84 -21.67 1.06 19.21
CA LYS A 84 -20.45 0.24 19.31
C LYS A 84 -19.91 -0.12 17.92
N PRO A 85 -19.37 0.84 17.16
CA PRO A 85 -18.85 0.58 15.82
C PRO A 85 -17.61 -0.32 15.85
N LEU A 86 -17.43 -1.11 14.78
CA LEU A 86 -16.26 -1.94 14.55
C LEU A 86 -14.98 -1.08 14.52
N THR A 87 -13.93 -1.52 15.21
CA THR A 87 -12.63 -0.82 15.30
C THR A 87 -11.51 -1.51 14.52
N LYS A 88 -11.81 -2.64 13.89
CA LYS A 88 -10.94 -3.46 13.03
C LYS A 88 -11.71 -3.90 11.79
N LEU A 89 -11.06 -4.53 10.83
CA LEU A 89 -11.70 -5.10 9.63
C LEU A 89 -12.60 -6.30 9.96
N CYS A 90 -13.58 -6.59 9.10
CA CYS A 90 -14.55 -7.68 9.24
C CYS A 90 -13.91 -9.06 9.49
N ARG A 91 -12.69 -9.30 8.99
CA ARG A 91 -11.91 -10.53 9.19
C ARG A 91 -11.58 -10.83 10.65
N GLU A 92 -11.40 -9.80 11.46
CA GLU A 92 -10.99 -9.91 12.87
C GLU A 92 -12.16 -10.31 13.80
N TYR A 93 -13.39 -10.38 13.26
CA TYR A 93 -14.61 -10.62 14.03
C TYR A 93 -15.30 -11.91 13.57
N SER A 94 -15.17 -12.97 14.37
CA SER A 94 -15.75 -14.29 14.06
C SER A 94 -17.28 -14.26 13.92
N PHE A 95 -17.99 -13.46 14.72
CA PHE A 95 -19.45 -13.30 14.63
C PHE A 95 -19.90 -12.67 13.30
N VAL A 96 -19.07 -11.83 12.69
CA VAL A 96 -19.33 -11.25 11.36
C VAL A 96 -19.14 -12.32 10.28
N GLN A 97 -18.11 -13.16 10.39
CA GLN A 97 -17.89 -14.28 9.45
C GLN A 97 -18.95 -15.38 9.58
N ALA A 98 -19.60 -15.49 10.74
CA ALA A 98 -20.73 -16.39 10.99
C ALA A 98 -22.09 -15.81 10.56
N ALA A 99 -22.17 -14.54 10.16
CA ALA A 99 -23.43 -13.93 9.73
C ALA A 99 -23.92 -14.59 8.43
N SER A 100 -25.16 -15.09 8.43
CA SER A 100 -25.76 -15.72 7.26
C SER A 100 -26.25 -14.71 6.22
N GLU A 101 -26.53 -13.46 6.65
CA GLU A 101 -27.06 -12.38 5.82
C GLU A 101 -25.98 -11.81 4.89
N GLU A 102 -26.20 -11.93 3.58
CA GLU A 102 -25.39 -11.26 2.58
C GLU A 102 -25.73 -9.75 2.59
N ASN A 103 -24.69 -8.91 2.61
CA ASN A 103 -24.77 -7.45 2.64
C ASN A 103 -25.30 -6.81 3.94
N LYS A 104 -25.26 -7.49 5.09
CA LYS A 104 -25.50 -6.84 6.38
C LYS A 104 -24.55 -5.64 6.55
N LEU A 105 -25.13 -4.50 6.94
CA LEU A 105 -24.42 -3.26 7.20
C LEU A 105 -23.92 -3.21 8.64
N TYR A 106 -22.71 -2.70 8.81
CA TYR A 106 -22.07 -2.48 10.11
C TYR A 106 -21.50 -1.06 10.16
N TRP A 107 -21.64 -0.40 11.30
CA TRP A 107 -20.92 0.84 11.58
C TRP A 107 -19.46 0.53 11.92
N MET A 108 -18.56 1.32 11.35
CA MET A 108 -17.12 1.20 11.52
C MET A 108 -16.51 2.55 11.90
N LYS A 109 -15.44 2.50 12.71
CA LYS A 109 -14.66 3.61 13.27
C LYS A 109 -15.41 4.41 14.36
N LYS A 110 -14.75 4.66 15.51
CA LYS A 110 -15.35 5.39 16.64
C LYS A 110 -15.59 6.89 16.37
N GLN A 111 -14.66 7.52 15.67
CA GLN A 111 -14.74 8.94 15.30
C GLN A 111 -15.12 9.02 13.83
N ASN A 112 -16.11 9.87 13.50
CA ASN A 112 -16.67 9.98 12.15
C ASN A 112 -17.11 8.60 11.57
N PRO A 113 -18.05 7.90 12.24
CA PRO A 113 -18.44 6.53 11.90
C PRO A 113 -19.08 6.45 10.52
N PHE A 114 -18.82 5.35 9.81
CA PHE A 114 -19.35 5.09 8.47
C PHE A 114 -19.85 3.64 8.34
N LEU A 115 -20.63 3.38 7.29
CA LEU A 115 -21.22 2.08 7.03
C LEU A 115 -20.37 1.25 6.07
N VAL A 116 -20.18 -0.02 6.43
CA VAL A 116 -19.50 -1.05 5.64
C VAL A 116 -20.38 -2.30 5.52
N THR A 117 -20.20 -3.07 4.46
CA THR A 117 -20.70 -4.44 4.34
C THR A 117 -19.55 -5.42 4.55
N CYS A 118 -19.85 -6.56 5.18
CA CYS A 118 -18.88 -7.61 5.44
C CYS A 118 -19.26 -8.89 4.68
N PRO A 119 -18.88 -9.06 3.41
CA PRO A 119 -19.12 -10.31 2.69
C PRO A 119 -18.29 -11.47 3.26
N ARG A 120 -18.71 -12.69 2.92
CA ARG A 120 -18.00 -13.92 3.34
C ARG A 120 -16.55 -13.90 2.83
N GLY A 121 -15.61 -14.29 3.71
CA GLY A 121 -14.18 -14.34 3.40
C GLY A 121 -13.34 -13.19 3.98
N GLY A 122 -13.85 -12.46 4.99
CA GLY A 122 -13.07 -11.49 5.77
C GLY A 122 -12.99 -10.07 5.20
N TRP A 123 -13.39 -9.85 3.96
CA TRP A 123 -13.33 -8.53 3.33
C TRP A 123 -14.23 -7.51 4.03
N THR A 124 -13.77 -6.27 4.07
CA THR A 124 -14.50 -5.10 4.54
C THR A 124 -14.80 -4.21 3.35
N CYS A 125 -16.03 -4.21 2.88
CA CYS A 125 -16.46 -3.45 1.71
C CYS A 125 -17.19 -2.19 2.14
N ILE A 126 -17.02 -1.10 1.41
CA ILE A 126 -17.76 0.13 1.73
C ILE A 126 -19.23 0.00 1.32
N GLN A 127 -20.14 0.70 2.00
CA GLN A 127 -21.52 0.77 1.52
C GLN A 127 -21.57 1.41 0.14
N LEU A 128 -22.03 0.64 -0.86
CA LEU A 128 -22.38 1.19 -2.17
C LEU A 128 -23.59 2.12 -2.00
N LYS A 129 -23.45 3.36 -2.47
CA LYS A 129 -24.54 4.31 -2.67
C LYS A 129 -24.81 4.36 -4.18
N ASP A 130 -25.98 4.84 -4.60
CA ASP A 130 -26.31 5.06 -6.03
C ASP A 130 -25.54 6.26 -6.64
N ASN A 131 -24.35 6.56 -6.09
CA ASN A 131 -23.47 7.63 -6.50
C ASN A 131 -22.78 7.21 -7.79
N SER A 132 -23.10 7.92 -8.87
CA SER A 132 -22.57 7.73 -10.20
C SER A 132 -22.09 9.06 -10.78
N PHE A 133 -21.20 8.99 -11.76
CA PHE A 133 -20.73 10.17 -12.48
C PHE A 133 -21.00 10.00 -13.97
N ALA A 134 -21.77 10.90 -14.57
CA ALA A 134 -22.13 10.87 -15.98
C ALA A 134 -21.68 12.15 -16.71
N ILE A 135 -21.13 11.99 -17.90
CA ILE A 135 -20.67 13.10 -18.74
C ILE A 135 -20.88 12.79 -20.22
N ASN A 136 -21.39 13.77 -20.96
CA ASN A 136 -21.28 13.83 -22.42
C ASN A 136 -20.15 14.79 -22.78
N TYR A 137 -19.17 14.31 -23.54
CA TYR A 137 -17.93 15.04 -23.83
C TYR A 137 -17.66 15.20 -25.34
N ALA A 138 -18.72 15.15 -26.16
CA ALA A 138 -18.65 15.34 -27.61
C ALA A 138 -17.99 16.66 -28.07
N SER A 139 -17.93 17.66 -27.19
CA SER A 139 -17.28 18.96 -27.41
C SER A 139 -15.80 19.00 -27.03
N ILE A 140 -15.28 17.98 -26.32
CA ILE A 140 -13.90 17.94 -25.82
C ILE A 140 -13.00 17.25 -26.84
N ASN A 141 -12.11 18.03 -27.46
CA ASN A 141 -11.23 17.57 -28.55
C ASN A 141 -9.81 17.15 -28.10
N ARG A 142 -9.57 17.07 -26.79
CA ARG A 142 -8.28 16.70 -26.18
C ARG A 142 -8.46 15.65 -25.09
N GLN A 143 -7.37 14.97 -24.72
CA GLN A 143 -7.36 14.12 -23.53
C GLN A 143 -7.58 14.99 -22.27
N PHE A 144 -8.34 14.47 -21.31
CA PHE A 144 -8.74 15.20 -20.10
C PHE A 144 -8.86 14.27 -18.90
N TRP A 145 -8.72 14.82 -17.70
CA TRP A 145 -9.07 14.18 -16.45
C TRP A 145 -10.53 14.43 -16.09
N LEU A 146 -11.21 13.48 -15.45
CA LEU A 146 -12.59 13.70 -15.03
C LEU A 146 -12.70 14.77 -13.94
N SER A 147 -11.66 14.99 -13.13
CA SER A 147 -11.60 16.13 -12.19
C SER A 147 -11.71 17.50 -12.88
N GLU A 148 -11.26 17.64 -14.14
CA GLU A 148 -11.48 18.85 -14.94
C GLU A 148 -12.97 19.08 -15.29
N GLN A 149 -13.81 18.07 -15.09
CA GLN A 149 -15.23 18.03 -15.44
C GLN A 149 -16.12 17.81 -14.19
N ASN A 150 -15.69 18.34 -13.04
CA ASN A 150 -16.37 18.27 -11.74
C ASN A 150 -16.54 16.85 -11.15
N PHE A 151 -15.73 15.86 -11.56
CA PHE A 151 -15.68 14.59 -10.84
C PHE A 151 -15.14 14.76 -9.43
N ASN A 152 -15.95 14.43 -8.43
CA ASN A 152 -15.60 14.53 -7.02
C ASN A 152 -15.48 13.14 -6.39
N VAL A 153 -14.25 12.77 -6.06
CA VAL A 153 -13.87 11.51 -5.38
C VAL A 153 -14.68 11.28 -4.10
N THR A 154 -14.86 12.32 -3.29
CA THR A 154 -15.52 12.22 -1.97
C THR A 154 -17.01 11.92 -2.13
N GLU A 155 -17.65 12.49 -3.15
CA GLU A 155 -19.04 12.15 -3.51
C GLU A 155 -19.12 10.77 -4.14
N PHE A 156 -18.25 10.43 -5.10
CA PHE A 156 -18.28 9.14 -5.80
C PHE A 156 -18.17 7.93 -4.84
N TYR A 157 -17.28 7.98 -3.85
CA TYR A 157 -17.20 6.94 -2.80
C TYR A 157 -18.15 7.17 -1.62
N GLY A 158 -18.66 8.39 -1.45
CA GLY A 158 -19.47 8.77 -0.29
C GLY A 158 -18.75 8.62 1.05
N LEU A 159 -17.41 8.73 1.06
CA LEU A 159 -16.51 8.59 2.21
C LEU A 159 -15.46 9.71 2.23
N THR A 160 -15.02 10.11 3.42
CA THR A 160 -13.96 11.12 3.59
C THR A 160 -12.56 10.49 3.51
N SER A 161 -11.55 11.29 3.19
CA SER A 161 -10.13 10.87 3.21
C SER A 161 -9.70 10.29 4.57
N ASP A 162 -10.25 10.80 5.66
CA ASP A 162 -10.04 10.29 7.04
C ASP A 162 -10.64 8.88 7.26
N GLN A 163 -11.75 8.54 6.61
CA GLN A 163 -12.35 7.21 6.65
C GLN A 163 -11.58 6.21 5.76
N ILE A 164 -11.15 6.66 4.58
CA ILE A 164 -10.31 5.88 3.66
C ILE A 164 -8.96 5.56 4.31
N SER A 165 -8.28 6.57 4.88
CA SER A 165 -7.00 6.41 5.57
C SER A 165 -7.10 5.43 6.75
N PHE A 166 -8.24 5.40 7.46
CA PHE A 166 -8.49 4.41 8.49
C PHE A 166 -8.52 2.98 7.92
N LEU A 167 -9.29 2.72 6.85
CA LEU A 167 -9.33 1.41 6.19
C LEU A 167 -7.94 0.99 5.68
N GLN A 168 -7.23 1.89 5.02
CA GLN A 168 -5.86 1.65 4.53
C GLN A 168 -4.88 1.30 5.66
N SER A 169 -5.02 1.91 6.85
CA SER A 169 -4.15 1.64 8.01
C SER A 169 -4.36 0.25 8.63
N GLN A 170 -5.54 -0.35 8.46
CA GLN A 170 -5.89 -1.65 9.01
C GLN A 170 -5.70 -2.79 8.00
N ALA A 171 -5.72 -2.48 6.70
CA ALA A 171 -5.71 -3.45 5.62
C ALA A 171 -4.33 -3.64 5.00
N SER A 172 -4.09 -4.85 4.49
CA SER A 172 -2.91 -5.21 3.70
C SER A 172 -3.19 -5.12 2.20
N SER A 173 -4.38 -5.56 1.79
CA SER A 173 -4.84 -5.62 0.41
C SER A 173 -6.14 -4.85 0.24
N ALA A 174 -6.37 -4.38 -0.97
CA ALA A 174 -7.63 -3.80 -1.40
C ALA A 174 -7.95 -4.24 -2.82
N ARG A 175 -9.25 -4.32 -3.11
CA ARG A 175 -9.76 -4.59 -4.46
C ARG A 175 -10.91 -3.65 -4.78
N GLN A 176 -11.02 -3.29 -6.05
CA GLN A 176 -12.00 -2.35 -6.54
C GLN A 176 -12.55 -2.78 -7.89
N LYS A 177 -13.87 -2.67 -8.04
CA LYS A 177 -14.61 -2.85 -9.29
C LYS A 177 -15.36 -1.57 -9.64
N ILE A 178 -15.05 -1.01 -10.81
CA ILE A 178 -15.73 0.16 -11.36
C ILE A 178 -16.35 -0.26 -12.69
N ARG A 179 -17.64 0.03 -12.86
CA ARG A 179 -18.32 -0.15 -14.15
C ARG A 179 -18.20 1.13 -14.96
N TYR A 180 -17.64 1.00 -16.15
CA TYR A 180 -17.55 2.03 -17.17
C TYR A 180 -18.68 1.77 -18.17
N ASN A 181 -19.81 2.44 -18.02
CA ASN A 181 -20.85 2.46 -19.05
C ASN A 181 -20.42 3.45 -20.14
N CYS A 182 -20.58 3.04 -21.40
CA CYS A 182 -20.00 3.69 -22.56
C CYS A 182 -21.03 3.84 -23.67
N GLU A 183 -20.96 4.95 -24.40
CA GLU A 183 -21.64 5.14 -25.68
C GLU A 183 -20.65 5.82 -26.63
N ASN A 184 -20.31 5.17 -27.74
CA ASN A 184 -19.24 5.60 -28.66
C ASN A 184 -17.89 5.90 -27.95
N SER A 185 -17.56 5.11 -26.93
CA SER A 185 -16.39 5.29 -26.07
C SER A 185 -15.76 3.95 -25.69
N TRP A 186 -14.43 3.88 -25.74
CA TRP A 186 -13.67 2.65 -25.51
C TRP A 186 -12.71 2.78 -24.33
N VAL A 187 -12.78 1.81 -23.41
CA VAL A 187 -11.79 1.66 -22.33
C VAL A 187 -10.46 1.15 -22.87
N LEU A 188 -10.52 0.21 -23.82
CA LEU A 188 -9.37 -0.40 -24.49
C LEU A 188 -9.52 -0.34 -26.03
N PRO A 189 -9.42 0.86 -26.65
CA PRO A 189 -9.42 0.99 -28.10
C PRO A 189 -8.23 0.27 -28.73
N LYS A 190 -8.35 -0.06 -30.02
CA LYS A 190 -7.30 -0.74 -30.82
C LYS A 190 -5.96 -0.01 -30.77
N ASP A 191 -6.00 1.31 -30.74
CA ASP A 191 -4.85 2.15 -30.43
C ASP A 191 -4.62 2.18 -28.90
N LYS A 192 -3.61 1.43 -28.46
CA LYS A 192 -3.25 1.31 -27.04
C LYS A 192 -2.87 2.64 -26.39
N GLU A 193 -2.40 3.62 -27.16
CA GLU A 193 -2.08 4.95 -26.62
C GLU A 193 -3.34 5.74 -26.22
N ARG A 194 -4.53 5.32 -26.67
CA ARG A 194 -5.80 5.95 -26.32
C ARG A 194 -6.57 5.23 -25.21
N SER A 195 -6.00 4.17 -24.64
CA SER A 195 -6.59 3.47 -23.49
C SER A 195 -6.79 4.37 -22.27
N LEU A 196 -7.81 4.04 -21.49
CA LEU A 196 -8.07 4.64 -20.19
C LEU A 196 -6.80 4.58 -19.32
N GLN A 197 -6.46 5.68 -18.65
CA GLN A 197 -5.46 5.66 -17.58
C GLN A 197 -6.14 6.02 -16.26
N ILE A 198 -5.71 5.38 -15.18
CA ILE A 198 -6.35 5.47 -13.88
C ILE A 198 -5.32 5.93 -12.85
N LEU A 199 -5.64 6.98 -12.11
CA LEU A 199 -4.80 7.49 -11.03
C LEU A 199 -5.21 6.85 -9.70
N LEU A 200 -4.25 6.21 -9.06
CA LEU A 200 -4.41 5.54 -7.76
C LEU A 200 -4.20 6.52 -6.59
N TRP A 201 -4.65 6.15 -5.39
CA TRP A 201 -4.57 6.97 -4.17
C TRP A 201 -3.16 7.46 -3.82
N ASN A 202 -2.13 6.74 -4.26
CA ASN A 202 -0.73 7.04 -4.03
C ASN A 202 -0.03 7.68 -5.25
N ASP A 203 -0.78 8.44 -6.05
CA ASP A 203 -0.34 9.14 -7.28
C ASP A 203 0.24 8.23 -8.39
N VAL A 204 0.09 6.91 -8.27
CA VAL A 204 0.53 5.95 -9.29
C VAL A 204 -0.50 5.91 -10.41
N LEU A 205 -0.07 6.28 -11.61
CA LEU A 205 -0.83 6.12 -12.84
C LEU A 205 -0.70 4.69 -13.37
N ILE A 206 -1.83 4.00 -13.57
CA ILE A 206 -1.87 2.67 -14.18
C ILE A 206 -2.65 2.68 -15.51
N GLY A 207 -2.32 1.72 -16.38
CA GLY A 207 -3.00 1.46 -17.64
C GLY A 207 -3.50 0.00 -17.74
N PRO A 208 -3.93 -0.44 -18.93
CA PRO A 208 -4.36 -1.83 -19.17
C PRO A 208 -3.19 -2.82 -19.28
N TYR A 209 -1.95 -2.32 -19.31
CA TYR A 209 -0.72 -3.11 -19.41
C TYR A 209 0.34 -2.53 -18.46
N PRO A 210 1.33 -3.33 -18.02
CA PRO A 210 2.50 -2.84 -17.31
C PRO A 210 3.18 -1.69 -18.07
N GLY A 211 3.62 -0.65 -17.36
CA GLY A 211 4.35 0.49 -17.93
C GLY A 211 5.67 0.75 -17.20
N ASP A 212 6.53 1.58 -17.79
CA ASP A 212 7.89 1.83 -17.30
C ASP A 212 7.95 2.34 -15.85
N ARG A 213 6.89 3.02 -15.39
CA ARG A 213 6.79 3.57 -14.02
C ARG A 213 6.19 2.60 -13.01
N SER A 214 5.46 1.58 -13.44
CA SER A 214 4.74 0.67 -12.56
C SER A 214 4.37 -0.63 -13.28
N PRO A 215 4.65 -1.81 -12.69
CA PRO A 215 4.06 -3.07 -13.14
C PRO A 215 2.57 -3.16 -12.79
N LEU A 216 2.02 -2.17 -12.07
CA LEU A 216 0.60 -1.90 -11.84
C LEU A 216 -0.21 -1.78 -13.16
N PHE A 217 -1.12 -2.71 -13.44
CA PHE A 217 -2.14 -2.57 -14.47
C PHE A 217 -3.53 -2.95 -13.93
N TYR A 218 -4.58 -2.45 -14.59
CA TYR A 218 -5.97 -2.87 -14.35
C TYR A 218 -6.37 -3.97 -15.34
N SER A 219 -7.34 -4.79 -14.95
CA SER A 219 -7.93 -5.83 -15.80
C SER A 219 -9.36 -5.47 -16.19
N LEU A 220 -9.88 -6.03 -17.28
CA LEU A 220 -11.29 -5.97 -17.64
C LEU A 220 -11.92 -7.34 -17.40
N LEU A 221 -12.99 -7.40 -16.61
CA LEU A 221 -13.76 -8.64 -16.37
C LEU A 221 -14.78 -8.88 -17.47
N GLU A 222 -15.38 -7.80 -17.96
CA GLU A 222 -16.24 -7.75 -19.15
C GLU A 222 -15.84 -6.49 -19.94
N ASP A 223 -15.85 -6.56 -21.27
CA ASP A 223 -15.65 -5.42 -22.19
C ASP A 223 -16.65 -5.52 -23.34
N LYS A 224 -17.82 -4.91 -23.15
CA LYS A 224 -18.84 -4.76 -24.21
C LYS A 224 -18.74 -3.39 -24.90
N CYS A 225 -17.82 -2.54 -24.46
CA CYS A 225 -17.59 -1.24 -25.10
C CYS A 225 -16.90 -1.42 -26.45
N ASN A 226 -15.96 -2.36 -26.56
CA ASN A 226 -15.18 -2.62 -27.78
C ASN A 226 -15.96 -3.36 -28.88
N GLU A 227 -17.18 -3.83 -28.59
CA GLU A 227 -18.01 -4.63 -29.51
C GLU A 227 -18.86 -3.77 -30.46
N SER A 228 -19.24 -2.55 -30.06
CA SER A 228 -20.14 -1.66 -30.81
C SER A 228 -19.86 -0.18 -30.52
N THR A 229 -20.47 0.72 -31.29
CA THR A 229 -20.60 2.15 -30.95
C THR A 229 -21.83 2.44 -30.09
N GLU A 230 -22.74 1.47 -29.97
CA GLU A 230 -23.95 1.54 -29.14
C GLU A 230 -23.64 1.54 -27.63
N ALA A 231 -24.67 1.74 -26.81
CA ALA A 231 -24.53 1.74 -25.35
C ALA A 231 -24.11 0.36 -24.82
N GLY A 232 -22.97 0.31 -24.13
CA GLY A 232 -22.41 -0.89 -23.53
C GLY A 232 -21.82 -0.62 -22.14
N TYR A 233 -21.11 -1.62 -21.59
CA TYR A 233 -20.35 -1.44 -20.36
C TYR A 233 -19.07 -2.27 -20.35
N SER A 234 -18.07 -1.80 -19.61
CA SER A 234 -16.86 -2.55 -19.25
C SER A 234 -16.66 -2.55 -17.74
N ASP A 235 -16.36 -3.70 -17.17
CA ASP A 235 -16.11 -3.85 -15.74
C ASP A 235 -14.60 -3.83 -15.46
N VAL A 236 -14.09 -2.68 -15.02
CA VAL A 236 -12.69 -2.46 -14.65
C VAL A 236 -12.42 -3.03 -13.26
N TRP A 237 -11.41 -3.89 -13.16
CA TRP A 237 -10.98 -4.56 -11.94
C TRP A 237 -9.54 -4.20 -11.56
N ILE A 238 -9.33 -3.87 -10.30
CA ILE A 238 -8.01 -3.55 -9.73
C ILE A 238 -7.91 -4.27 -8.38
N GLU A 239 -6.87 -5.06 -8.17
CA GLU A 239 -6.54 -5.67 -6.88
C GLU A 239 -5.06 -5.42 -6.57
N THR A 240 -4.78 -4.81 -5.41
CA THR A 240 -3.42 -4.36 -5.06
C THR A 240 -3.30 -4.04 -3.56
N LEU A 241 -2.18 -3.43 -3.16
CA LEU A 241 -1.95 -3.03 -1.76
C LEU A 241 -2.95 -1.95 -1.32
N SER A 242 -3.41 -2.05 -0.06
CA SER A 242 -4.44 -1.19 0.52
C SER A 242 -4.22 0.32 0.28
N HIS A 243 -3.01 0.81 0.52
CA HIS A 243 -2.60 2.21 0.38
C HIS A 243 -2.70 2.80 -1.04
N ARG A 244 -3.00 2.00 -2.06
CA ARG A 244 -3.13 2.45 -3.46
C ARG A 244 -4.59 2.62 -3.89
N LEU A 245 -5.55 2.06 -3.16
CA LEU A 245 -6.97 2.17 -3.47
C LEU A 245 -7.67 2.99 -2.38
N PRO A 246 -8.71 3.78 -2.73
CA PRO A 246 -9.43 3.78 -4.01
C PRO A 246 -8.74 4.54 -5.14
N VAL A 247 -9.24 4.34 -6.37
CA VAL A 247 -8.97 5.20 -7.54
C VAL A 247 -9.39 6.64 -7.27
N ILE A 248 -8.54 7.62 -7.56
CA ILE A 248 -8.82 9.05 -7.35
C ILE A 248 -9.16 9.81 -8.63
N ASP A 249 -8.74 9.37 -9.81
CA ASP A 249 -9.15 10.02 -11.06
C ASP A 249 -9.02 9.08 -12.27
N PHE A 250 -9.71 9.43 -13.34
CA PHE A 250 -9.72 8.74 -14.61
C PHE A 250 -9.31 9.72 -15.71
N LYS A 251 -8.31 9.35 -16.50
CA LYS A 251 -7.87 10.12 -17.66
C LYS A 251 -8.50 9.54 -18.92
N ILE A 252 -9.45 10.27 -19.49
CA ILE A 252 -10.10 9.89 -20.74
C ILE A 252 -9.19 10.29 -21.90
N ARG A 253 -8.78 9.28 -22.67
CA ARG A 253 -7.86 9.43 -23.82
C ARG A 253 -8.51 9.02 -25.14
N ASP A 254 -9.69 8.40 -25.08
CA ASP A 254 -10.47 7.96 -26.23
C ASP A 254 -11.39 9.08 -26.75
N ILE A 255 -10.83 9.96 -27.58
CA ILE A 255 -11.53 11.10 -28.17
C ILE A 255 -11.93 10.75 -29.61
N ASN A 256 -13.24 10.61 -29.84
CA ASN A 256 -13.84 10.27 -31.13
C ASN A 256 -14.64 11.43 -31.71
N ARG A 257 -15.13 11.26 -32.94
CA ARG A 257 -16.10 12.17 -33.55
C ARG A 257 -17.51 11.68 -33.26
N GLY A 258 -18.43 12.62 -33.02
CA GLY A 258 -19.83 12.33 -32.74
C GLY A 258 -20.17 12.52 -31.26
N THR A 259 -21.38 12.12 -30.87
CA THR A 259 -21.76 12.05 -29.46
C THR A 259 -20.93 10.99 -28.75
N GLN A 260 -20.34 11.32 -27.61
CA GLN A 260 -19.69 10.37 -26.71
C GLN A 260 -20.24 10.58 -25.31
N GLN A 261 -20.66 9.50 -24.67
CA GLN A 261 -21.12 9.52 -23.29
C GLN A 261 -20.37 8.47 -22.47
N LEU A 262 -20.03 8.88 -21.26
CA LEU A 262 -19.44 8.06 -20.22
C LEU A 262 -20.33 8.16 -18.98
N HIS A 263 -20.60 7.02 -18.36
CA HIS A 263 -21.17 6.96 -17.02
C HIS A 263 -20.37 5.95 -16.17
N LEU A 264 -19.84 6.39 -15.03
CA LEU A 264 -19.10 5.56 -14.07
C LEU A 264 -19.99 5.19 -12.88
N GLU A 265 -19.98 3.91 -12.52
CA GLU A 265 -20.64 3.37 -11.32
C GLU A 265 -19.62 2.63 -10.45
N LEU A 266 -19.63 2.87 -9.15
CA LEU A 266 -18.91 2.01 -8.22
C LEU A 266 -19.66 0.69 -8.04
N LYS A 267 -19.01 -0.44 -8.30
CA LYS A 267 -19.58 -1.78 -8.09
C LYS A 267 -18.99 -2.50 -6.90
N GLU A 268 -17.75 -2.21 -6.54
CA GLU A 268 -17.10 -2.80 -5.39
C GLU A 268 -15.90 -1.95 -4.95
N LEU A 269 -15.69 -1.79 -3.65
CA LEU A 269 -14.42 -1.35 -3.07
C LEU A 269 -14.29 -2.01 -1.69
N CYS A 270 -13.29 -2.87 -1.53
CA CYS A 270 -13.11 -3.71 -0.34
C CYS A 270 -11.65 -3.79 0.11
N PHE A 271 -11.46 -4.02 1.41
CA PHE A 271 -10.17 -4.02 2.12
C PHE A 271 -10.04 -5.27 3.02
N VAL A 272 -8.83 -5.85 3.15
CA VAL A 272 -8.54 -7.04 3.97
C VAL A 272 -7.11 -7.13 4.51
#